data_AF-A0A202E2C2-F1
#
_entry.id   AF-A0A202E2C2-F1
#
_cell.length_a   1.000
_cell.length_b   1.000
_cell.length_c   1.000
_cell.angle_alpha   90.00
_cell.angle_beta   90.00
_cell.angle_gamma   90.00
#
_symmetry.space_group_name_H-M   'P 1'
#
loop_
_entity.id
_entity.type
_entity.pdbx_description
1 polymer ?
#
loop_
_entity_poly.entity_id
_entity_poly.type
_entity_poly.pdbx_seq_one_letter_code
_entity_poly.pdbx_strand_id
1 'polypeptide(L)'
;MSLLPTIRYCSFAALMLLACSCSLRTYTSQVTAFYNPYKAGNATKAAEVVAKKAESRGKSVDGLLWRLEEGTVMLADGRFDESLAAFTKAEAIVEDYDGRATVNFRAASQELASAVTNPTAVAYKGRAYDRIMLNTYKCLAYMRKGDMEAAKVEMRRAYSRQQEAVKQYSKSIEKEQRAGREKGVSYDDTRQRS
;
A
#
# COMPACT_ATOMS: atom_id res chain seq x y z
N MET A 1 30.18 -51.05 13.55
CA MET A 1 29.03 -50.66 12.69
C MET A 1 28.14 -49.68 13.45
N SER A 2 28.49 -48.40 13.46
CA SER A 2 27.79 -47.32 14.17
C SER A 2 27.10 -46.38 13.17
N LEU A 3 26.14 -46.92 12.41
CA LEU A 3 25.35 -46.17 11.41
C LEU A 3 24.01 -45.64 11.97
N LEU A 4 23.66 -45.98 13.21
CA LEU A 4 22.41 -45.58 13.86
C LEU A 4 22.32 -44.08 14.22
N PRO A 5 23.39 -43.37 14.66
CA PRO A 5 23.27 -41.96 15.03
C PRO A 5 23.17 -41.04 13.80
N THR A 6 23.87 -41.35 12.71
CA THR A 6 23.85 -40.56 11.47
C THR A 6 22.47 -40.56 10.80
N ILE A 7 21.74 -41.68 10.85
CA ILE A 7 20.36 -41.78 10.31
C ILE A 7 19.38 -40.91 11.13
N ARG A 8 19.58 -40.77 12.45
CA ARG A 8 18.76 -39.91 13.31
C ARG A 8 19.00 -38.42 13.03
N TYR A 9 20.24 -38.01 12.78
CA TYR A 9 20.55 -36.63 12.41
C TYR A 9 20.04 -36.26 11.02
N CYS A 10 20.12 -37.17 10.04
CA CYS A 10 19.54 -36.96 8.71
C CYS A 10 18.00 -36.86 8.76
N SER A 11 17.34 -37.65 9.60
CA SER A 11 15.88 -37.60 9.78
C SER A 11 15.42 -36.31 10.46
N PHE A 12 16.20 -35.77 11.40
CA PHE A 12 15.91 -34.51 12.08
C PHE A 12 16.16 -33.29 11.18
N ALA A 13 17.21 -33.33 10.35
CA ALA A 13 17.50 -32.30 9.36
C ALA A 13 16.45 -32.25 8.23
N ALA A 14 15.94 -33.41 7.79
CA ALA A 14 14.84 -33.49 6.82
C ALA A 14 13.52 -32.93 7.38
N LEU A 15 13.25 -33.11 8.68
CA LEU A 15 12.06 -32.55 9.34
C LEU A 15 12.15 -31.01 9.48
N MET A 16 13.34 -30.47 9.74
CA MET A 16 13.62 -29.02 9.78
C MET A 16 13.51 -28.35 8.40
N LEU A 17 13.95 -29.03 7.34
CA LEU A 17 13.81 -28.55 5.96
C LEU A 17 12.36 -28.61 5.44
N LEU A 18 11.57 -29.59 5.88
CA LEU A 18 10.15 -29.71 5.51
C LEU A 18 9.26 -28.70 6.26
N ALA A 19 9.65 -28.29 7.47
CA ALA A 19 8.96 -27.26 8.25
C ALA A 19 9.15 -25.82 7.69
N CYS A 20 10.11 -25.61 6.79
CA CYS A 20 10.36 -24.32 6.12
C CYS A 20 9.62 -24.20 4.76
N SER A 21 8.56 -24.98 4.54
CA SER A 21 7.78 -24.94 3.28
C SER A 21 6.43 -24.24 3.40
N CYS A 22 5.99 -23.87 4.60
CA CYS A 22 4.74 -23.14 4.81
C CYS A 22 5.04 -21.70 5.25
N SER A 23 4.83 -20.73 4.34
CA SER A 23 4.22 -19.40 4.62
C SER A 23 4.56 -18.31 3.60
N LEU A 24 5.03 -18.62 2.39
CA LEU A 24 4.95 -17.63 1.30
C LEU A 24 3.54 -17.61 0.68
N ARG A 25 2.54 -17.26 1.48
CA ARG A 25 1.21 -16.88 0.96
C ARG A 25 1.34 -15.50 0.33
N THR A 26 1.83 -15.47 -0.90
CA THR A 26 1.98 -14.24 -1.68
C THR A 26 0.62 -13.53 -1.80
N TYR A 27 0.60 -12.20 -1.73
CA TYR A 27 -0.60 -11.37 -1.94
C TYR A 27 -1.44 -11.83 -3.14
N THR A 28 -0.77 -12.19 -4.24
CA THR A 28 -1.38 -12.76 -5.45
C THR A 28 -2.27 -13.97 -5.18
N SER A 29 -1.84 -14.92 -4.33
CA SER A 29 -2.66 -16.09 -3.98
C SER A 29 -3.92 -15.73 -3.17
N GLN A 30 -3.87 -14.63 -2.41
CA GLN A 30 -4.99 -14.17 -1.60
C GLN A 30 -6.01 -13.37 -2.41
N VAL A 31 -5.53 -12.57 -3.38
CA VAL A 31 -6.34 -11.76 -4.28
C VAL A 31 -7.14 -12.62 -5.26
N THR A 32 -6.60 -13.76 -5.71
CA THR A 32 -7.30 -14.70 -6.61
C THR A 32 -8.71 -15.05 -6.13
N ALA A 33 -8.94 -15.09 -4.81
CA ALA A 33 -10.22 -15.44 -4.22
C ALA A 33 -11.36 -14.47 -4.59
N PHE A 34 -11.09 -13.15 -4.67
CA PHE A 34 -12.08 -12.17 -5.14
C PHE A 34 -11.88 -11.81 -6.62
N TYR A 35 -10.65 -11.92 -7.14
CA TYR A 35 -10.33 -11.54 -8.50
C TYR A 35 -10.91 -12.49 -9.56
N ASN A 36 -10.97 -13.80 -9.28
CA ASN A 36 -11.60 -14.76 -10.18
C ASN A 36 -13.10 -14.48 -10.40
N PRO A 37 -13.94 -14.34 -9.36
CA PRO A 37 -15.34 -13.98 -9.56
C PRO A 37 -15.50 -12.60 -10.21
N TYR A 38 -14.64 -11.63 -9.85
CA TYR A 38 -14.63 -10.31 -10.48
C TYR A 38 -14.41 -10.39 -12.00
N LYS A 39 -13.39 -11.13 -12.44
CA LYS A 39 -13.10 -11.35 -13.87
C LYS A 39 -14.20 -12.11 -14.61
N ALA A 40 -14.90 -13.00 -13.92
CA ALA A 40 -16.03 -13.74 -14.48
C ALA A 40 -17.31 -12.89 -14.56
N GLY A 41 -17.27 -11.59 -14.23
CA GLY A 41 -18.43 -10.71 -14.20
C GLY A 41 -19.32 -10.87 -12.96
N ASN A 42 -18.92 -11.70 -11.99
CA ASN A 42 -19.63 -11.88 -10.74
C ASN A 42 -19.09 -10.93 -9.67
N ALA A 43 -19.40 -9.64 -9.84
CA ALA A 43 -18.95 -8.57 -8.94
C ALA A 43 -19.51 -8.74 -7.52
N THR A 44 -20.73 -9.26 -7.37
CA THR A 44 -21.37 -9.47 -6.07
C THR A 44 -20.62 -10.49 -5.22
N LYS A 45 -20.28 -11.65 -5.80
CA LYS A 45 -19.45 -12.66 -5.11
C LYS A 45 -18.06 -12.12 -4.81
N ALA A 46 -17.48 -11.34 -5.71
CA ALA A 46 -16.20 -10.69 -5.45
C ALA A 46 -16.28 -9.74 -4.25
N ALA A 47 -17.36 -8.94 -4.15
CA ALA A 47 -17.61 -7.98 -3.09
C ALA A 47 -17.72 -8.67 -1.71
N GLU A 48 -18.43 -9.79 -1.63
CA GLU A 48 -18.53 -10.58 -0.40
C GLU A 48 -17.17 -11.12 0.07
N VAL A 49 -16.39 -11.67 -0.86
CA VAL A 49 -15.09 -12.25 -0.53
C VAL A 49 -14.09 -11.18 -0.08
N VAL A 50 -14.03 -10.05 -0.78
CA VAL A 50 -13.10 -8.97 -0.45
C VAL A 50 -13.47 -8.27 0.86
N ALA A 51 -14.77 -8.04 1.13
CA ALA A 51 -15.23 -7.42 2.38
C ALA A 51 -14.83 -8.27 3.60
N LYS A 52 -15.08 -9.59 3.55
CA LYS A 52 -14.67 -10.51 4.61
C LYS A 52 -13.17 -10.50 4.84
N LYS A 53 -12.38 -10.39 3.77
CA LYS A 53 -10.92 -10.27 3.87
C LYS A 53 -10.50 -8.95 4.49
N ALA A 54 -11.06 -7.82 4.05
CA ALA A 54 -10.75 -6.49 4.56
C ALA A 54 -11.04 -6.35 6.06
N GLU A 55 -12.13 -6.94 6.55
CA GLU A 55 -12.46 -6.96 7.97
C GLU A 55 -11.42 -7.70 8.80
N SER A 56 -10.91 -8.83 8.32
CA SER A 56 -9.92 -9.64 9.05
C SER A 56 -8.53 -9.00 9.18
N ARG A 57 -8.27 -7.88 8.50
CA ARG A 57 -6.93 -7.26 8.37
C ARG A 57 -6.72 -6.00 9.21
N GLY A 58 -7.78 -5.48 9.85
CA GLY A 58 -7.71 -4.36 10.79
C GLY A 58 -7.11 -3.07 10.19
N LYS A 59 -6.48 -2.24 11.04
CA LYS A 59 -5.87 -0.95 10.65
C LYS A 59 -4.39 -1.05 10.24
N SER A 60 -4.01 -2.15 9.60
CA SER A 60 -2.62 -2.39 9.18
C SER A 60 -2.36 -1.88 7.76
N VAL A 61 -1.09 -1.86 7.36
CA VAL A 61 -0.63 -1.69 5.97
C VAL A 61 -1.37 -2.62 4.99
N ASP A 62 -1.46 -3.89 5.36
CA ASP A 62 -2.22 -4.90 4.61
C ASP A 62 -3.70 -4.54 4.62
N GLY A 63 -4.22 -4.12 5.78
CA GLY A 63 -5.56 -3.58 5.94
C GLY A 63 -5.89 -2.43 4.98
N LEU A 64 -5.00 -1.46 4.78
CA LEU A 64 -5.19 -0.39 3.80
C LEU A 64 -5.45 -0.95 2.41
N LEU A 65 -4.57 -1.84 1.94
CA LEU A 65 -4.68 -2.41 0.60
C LEU A 65 -6.00 -3.17 0.42
N TRP A 66 -6.38 -3.99 1.41
CA TRP A 66 -7.67 -4.70 1.34
C TRP A 66 -8.89 -3.76 1.36
N ARG A 67 -8.81 -2.60 2.02
CA ARG A 67 -9.88 -1.59 1.97
C ARG A 67 -9.98 -0.90 0.61
N LEU A 68 -8.83 -0.67 -0.05
CA LEU A 68 -8.80 -0.13 -1.41
C LEU A 68 -9.42 -1.11 -2.41
N GLU A 69 -9.09 -2.39 -2.30
CA GLU A 69 -9.69 -3.46 -3.12
C GLU A 69 -11.20 -3.60 -2.82
N GLU A 70 -11.59 -3.58 -1.55
CA GLU A 70 -13.00 -3.62 -1.12
C GLU A 70 -13.81 -2.50 -1.78
N GLY A 71 -13.34 -1.25 -1.66
CA GLY A 71 -14.02 -0.10 -2.25
C GLY A 71 -14.11 -0.18 -3.78
N THR A 72 -13.06 -0.67 -4.44
CA THR A 72 -13.01 -0.80 -5.90
C THR A 72 -14.00 -1.84 -6.41
N VAL A 73 -14.06 -3.01 -5.76
CA VAL A 73 -14.99 -4.08 -6.14
C VAL A 73 -16.44 -3.67 -5.87
N MET A 74 -16.72 -3.02 -4.74
CA MET A 74 -18.06 -2.49 -4.44
C MET A 74 -18.51 -1.43 -5.47
N LEU A 75 -17.58 -0.56 -5.92
CA LEU A 75 -17.88 0.41 -6.97
C LEU A 75 -18.28 -0.30 -8.28
N ALA A 76 -17.55 -1.34 -8.65
CA ALA A 76 -17.84 -2.14 -9.86
C ALA A 76 -19.16 -2.91 -9.76
N ASP A 77 -19.54 -3.36 -8.55
CA ASP A 77 -20.82 -4.03 -8.26
C ASP A 77 -22.00 -3.06 -8.17
N GLY A 78 -21.78 -1.75 -8.27
CA GLY A 78 -22.83 -0.73 -8.15
C GLY A 78 -23.20 -0.36 -6.70
N ARG A 79 -22.46 -0.86 -5.71
CA ARG A 79 -22.67 -0.63 -4.27
C ARG A 79 -21.91 0.62 -3.82
N PHE A 80 -22.35 1.78 -4.31
CA PHE A 80 -21.59 3.03 -4.18
C PHE A 80 -21.41 3.51 -2.72
N ASP A 81 -22.44 3.36 -1.88
CA ASP A 81 -22.35 3.74 -0.46
C ASP A 81 -21.33 2.89 0.30
N GLU A 82 -21.34 1.59 0.05
CA GLU A 82 -20.41 0.66 0.68
C GLU A 82 -18.99 0.87 0.17
N SER A 83 -18.85 1.17 -1.13
CA SER A 83 -17.59 1.58 -1.72
C SER A 83 -16.99 2.81 -1.02
N LEU A 84 -17.79 3.86 -0.83
CA LEU A 84 -17.38 5.06 -0.11
C LEU A 84 -17.03 4.78 1.35
N ALA A 85 -17.77 3.89 2.03
CA ALA A 85 -17.48 3.49 3.40
C ALA A 85 -16.13 2.73 3.49
N ALA A 86 -15.84 1.84 2.55
CA ALA A 86 -14.56 1.14 2.47
C ALA A 86 -13.39 2.12 2.22
N PHE A 87 -13.54 3.06 1.28
CA PHE A 87 -12.54 4.09 1.04
C PHE A 87 -12.35 5.04 2.22
N THR A 88 -13.41 5.34 2.98
CA THR A 88 -13.29 6.15 4.21
C THR A 88 -12.48 5.41 5.28
N LYS A 89 -12.65 4.09 5.41
CA LYS A 89 -11.82 3.26 6.30
C LYS A 89 -10.36 3.22 5.83
N ALA A 90 -10.11 3.15 4.53
CA ALA A 90 -8.77 3.26 3.97
C ALA A 90 -8.13 4.63 4.27
N GLU A 91 -8.87 5.72 4.09
CA GLU A 91 -8.42 7.09 4.37
C GLU A 91 -8.02 7.25 5.85
N ALA A 92 -8.83 6.71 6.78
CA ALA A 92 -8.52 6.73 8.21
C ALA A 92 -7.23 5.98 8.57
N ILE A 93 -6.90 4.89 7.85
CA ILE A 93 -5.63 4.17 8.04
C ILE A 93 -4.47 5.06 7.57
N VAL A 94 -4.61 5.70 6.42
CA VAL A 94 -3.60 6.63 5.88
C VAL A 94 -3.33 7.78 6.84
N GLU A 95 -4.38 8.40 7.38
CA GLU A 95 -4.28 9.53 8.32
C GLU A 95 -3.59 9.13 9.63
N ASP A 96 -3.88 7.93 10.16
CA ASP A 96 -3.22 7.41 11.37
C ASP A 96 -1.70 7.23 11.17
N TYR A 97 -1.28 6.77 10.00
CA TYR A 97 0.15 6.67 9.67
C TYR A 97 0.81 8.04 9.53
N ASP A 98 0.13 9.02 8.91
CA ASP A 98 0.64 10.39 8.77
C ASP A 98 0.78 11.09 10.14
N GLY A 99 -0.21 10.89 11.02
CA GLY A 99 -0.19 11.42 12.38
C GLY A 99 1.00 10.88 13.19
N ARG A 100 1.23 9.57 13.14
CA ARG A 100 2.38 8.92 13.82
C ARG A 100 3.72 9.45 13.32
N ALA A 101 3.88 9.61 12.01
CA ALA A 101 5.11 10.17 11.44
C ALA A 101 5.38 11.60 11.91
N THR A 102 4.33 12.42 12.00
CA THR A 102 4.45 13.81 12.45
C THR A 102 4.81 13.89 13.94
N VAL A 103 4.23 13.04 14.78
CA VAL A 103 4.58 12.94 16.21
C VAL A 103 6.03 12.49 16.40
N ASN A 104 6.46 11.44 15.68
CA ASN A 104 7.84 10.95 15.74
C ASN A 104 8.85 12.01 15.31
N PHE A 105 8.53 12.79 14.27
CA PHE A 105 9.38 13.90 13.82
C PHE A 105 9.50 15.01 14.89
N ARG A 106 8.38 15.39 15.52
CA ARG A 106 8.38 16.39 16.61
C ARG A 106 9.17 15.91 17.83
N ALA A 107 8.96 14.67 18.26
CA ALA A 107 9.71 14.08 19.37
C ALA A 107 11.22 14.05 19.08
N ALA A 108 11.63 13.61 17.89
CA ALA A 108 13.03 13.62 17.48
C ALA A 108 13.64 15.04 17.43
N SER A 109 12.85 16.05 17.02
CA SER A 109 13.31 17.45 16.99
C SER A 109 13.46 18.07 18.39
N GLN A 110 12.73 17.57 19.38
CA GLN A 110 12.79 18.03 20.77
C GLN A 110 13.92 17.36 21.56
N GLU A 111 14.32 16.13 21.19
CA GLU A 111 15.24 15.33 22.01
C GLU A 111 16.73 15.49 21.70
N LEU A 112 17.18 15.87 20.49
CA LEU A 112 18.59 16.27 20.20
C LEU A 112 18.78 16.57 18.70
N ALA A 113 19.43 17.69 18.38
CA ALA A 113 19.82 18.10 17.02
C ALA A 113 20.91 17.23 16.35
N SER A 114 21.26 16.07 16.91
CA SER A 114 22.37 15.21 16.47
C SER A 114 21.95 13.81 16.00
N ALA A 115 20.67 13.44 16.07
CA ALA A 115 20.19 12.21 15.47
C ALA A 115 20.00 12.43 13.96
N VAL A 116 21.09 12.31 13.20
CA VAL A 116 21.09 12.22 11.74
C VAL A 116 20.00 11.23 11.33
N THR A 117 18.95 11.79 10.74
CA THR A 117 17.66 11.17 10.47
C THR A 117 17.81 9.80 9.85
N ASN A 118 17.25 8.77 10.50
CA ASN A 118 17.12 7.46 9.88
C ASN A 118 16.26 7.59 8.59
N PRO A 119 16.80 7.35 7.38
CA PRO A 119 16.04 7.47 6.13
C PRO A 119 14.90 6.44 6.02
N THR A 120 14.82 5.44 6.92
CA THR A 120 13.67 4.53 7.02
C THR A 120 12.56 5.02 7.96
N ALA A 121 12.72 6.15 8.66
CA ALA A 121 11.63 6.83 9.37
C ALA A 121 10.68 7.59 8.42
N VAL A 122 10.73 7.27 7.13
CA VAL A 122 9.73 7.72 6.16
C VAL A 122 8.41 7.08 6.55
N ALA A 123 7.46 7.95 6.92
CA ALA A 123 6.05 7.65 7.08
C ALA A 123 5.63 6.56 6.09
N TYR A 124 4.90 5.56 6.60
CA TYR A 124 4.41 4.42 5.84
C TYR A 124 4.21 4.74 4.34
N LYS A 125 5.08 4.12 3.51
CA LYS A 125 5.08 4.19 2.05
C LYS A 125 3.88 3.45 1.43
N GLY A 126 2.66 3.70 1.91
CA GLY A 126 1.48 3.60 1.04
C GLY A 126 1.76 4.55 -0.10
N ARG A 127 1.96 4.00 -1.30
CA ARG A 127 2.60 4.70 -2.43
C ARG A 127 1.77 5.96 -2.69
N ALA A 128 2.39 7.08 -3.08
CA ALA A 128 1.65 8.30 -3.40
C ALA A 128 0.46 8.00 -4.34
N TYR A 129 0.64 7.02 -5.23
CA TYR A 129 -0.39 6.40 -6.04
C TYR A 129 -1.64 5.91 -5.28
N ASP A 130 -1.49 5.14 -4.19
CA ASP A 130 -2.62 4.61 -3.41
C ASP A 130 -3.51 5.73 -2.88
N ARG A 131 -2.89 6.83 -2.46
CA ARG A 131 -3.59 8.01 -1.92
C ARG A 131 -4.29 8.81 -3.03
N ILE A 132 -3.62 8.98 -4.17
CA ILE A 132 -4.22 9.64 -5.34
C ILE A 132 -5.43 8.82 -5.81
N MET A 133 -5.26 7.52 -6.00
CA MET A 133 -6.31 6.62 -6.45
C MET A 133 -7.46 6.49 -5.46
N LEU A 134 -7.20 6.49 -4.15
CA LEU A 134 -8.26 6.53 -3.15
C LEU A 134 -9.23 7.70 -3.39
N ASN A 135 -8.72 8.93 -3.54
CA ASN A 135 -9.58 10.08 -3.80
C ASN A 135 -10.16 10.06 -5.23
N THR A 136 -9.44 9.54 -6.22
CA THR A 136 -9.97 9.34 -7.59
C THR A 136 -11.16 8.38 -7.59
N TYR A 137 -11.10 7.26 -6.87
CA TYR A 137 -12.21 6.30 -6.78
C TYR A 137 -13.37 6.82 -5.93
N LYS A 138 -13.12 7.58 -4.86
CA LYS A 138 -14.20 8.29 -4.14
C LYS A 138 -14.92 9.28 -5.06
N CYS A 139 -14.16 10.04 -5.88
CA CYS A 139 -14.74 10.92 -6.91
C CYS A 139 -15.65 10.13 -7.86
N LEU A 140 -15.15 9.03 -8.43
CA LEU A 140 -15.94 8.15 -9.30
C LEU A 140 -17.21 7.65 -8.60
N ALA A 141 -17.10 7.17 -7.36
CA ALA A 141 -18.26 6.68 -6.59
C ALA A 141 -19.30 7.78 -6.37
N TYR A 142 -18.89 9.00 -6.00
CA TYR A 142 -19.81 10.15 -5.88
C TYR A 142 -20.45 10.53 -7.22
N MET A 143 -19.70 10.52 -8.33
CA MET A 143 -20.26 10.75 -9.67
C MET A 143 -21.33 9.72 -10.01
N ARG A 144 -21.08 8.44 -9.72
CA ARG A 144 -22.04 7.35 -9.95
C ARG A 144 -23.30 7.47 -9.10
N LYS A 145 -23.21 8.10 -7.92
CA LYS A 145 -24.36 8.46 -7.08
C LYS A 145 -25.10 9.73 -7.52
N GLY A 146 -24.56 10.48 -8.48
CA GLY A 146 -25.10 11.79 -8.87
C GLY A 146 -24.69 12.95 -7.94
N ASP A 147 -23.80 12.72 -6.97
CA ASP A 147 -23.29 13.76 -6.07
C ASP A 147 -22.04 14.44 -6.67
N MET A 148 -22.28 15.36 -7.60
CA MET A 148 -21.19 16.06 -8.30
C MET A 148 -20.43 17.05 -7.40
N GLU A 149 -21.03 17.55 -6.32
CA GLU A 149 -20.35 18.44 -5.39
C GLU A 149 -19.31 17.68 -4.57
N ALA A 150 -19.68 16.52 -4.00
CA ALA A 150 -18.73 15.66 -3.31
C ALA A 150 -17.65 15.12 -4.26
N ALA A 151 -18.02 14.76 -5.50
CA ALA A 151 -17.05 14.33 -6.51
C ALA A 151 -15.97 15.40 -6.78
N LYS A 152 -16.37 16.67 -6.93
CA LYS A 152 -15.43 17.79 -7.12
C LYS A 152 -14.46 17.95 -5.95
N VAL A 153 -14.93 17.75 -4.72
CA VAL A 153 -14.07 17.80 -3.52
C VAL A 153 -13.00 16.72 -3.59
N GLU A 154 -13.39 15.47 -3.88
CA GLU A 154 -12.45 14.35 -3.96
C GLU A 154 -11.48 14.49 -5.13
N MET A 155 -11.92 15.02 -6.27
CA MET A 155 -11.03 15.31 -7.41
C MET A 155 -9.96 16.35 -7.04
N ARG A 156 -10.33 17.41 -6.31
CA ARG A 156 -9.36 18.41 -5.82
C ARG A 156 -8.36 17.80 -4.84
N ARG A 157 -8.81 16.89 -3.96
CA ARG A 157 -7.93 16.14 -3.06
C ARG A 157 -6.96 15.25 -3.82
N ALA A 158 -7.43 14.51 -4.82
CA ALA A 158 -6.57 13.68 -5.69
C ALA A 158 -5.49 14.53 -6.38
N TYR A 159 -5.89 15.67 -6.96
CA TYR A 159 -4.97 16.60 -7.62
C TYR A 159 -3.93 17.18 -6.65
N SER A 160 -4.34 17.63 -5.47
CA SER A 160 -3.43 18.13 -4.44
C SER A 160 -2.40 17.07 -4.02
N ARG A 161 -2.83 15.81 -3.82
CA ARG A 161 -1.92 14.70 -3.52
C ARG A 161 -0.96 14.39 -4.65
N GLN A 162 -1.39 14.52 -5.91
CA GLN A 162 -0.51 14.37 -7.06
C GLN A 162 0.57 15.45 -7.09
N GLN A 163 0.21 16.71 -6.83
CA GLN A 163 1.19 17.80 -6.75
C GLN A 163 2.20 17.57 -5.62
N GLU A 164 1.74 17.13 -4.45
CA GLU A 164 2.62 16.76 -3.33
C GLU A 164 3.56 15.63 -3.72
N ALA A 165 3.06 14.58 -4.37
CA ALA A 165 3.87 13.47 -4.84
C ALA A 165 4.98 13.93 -5.78
N VAL A 166 4.65 14.75 -6.78
CA VAL A 166 5.64 15.35 -7.70
C VAL A 166 6.70 16.10 -6.91
N LYS A 167 6.31 16.99 -6.00
CA LYS A 167 7.24 17.76 -5.18
C LYS A 167 8.17 16.87 -4.34
N GLN A 168 7.65 15.81 -3.73
CA GLN A 168 8.44 14.88 -2.91
C GLN A 168 9.42 14.06 -3.75
N TYR A 169 8.99 13.56 -4.91
CA TYR A 169 9.85 12.80 -5.82
C TYR A 169 10.92 13.68 -6.48
N SER A 170 10.60 14.89 -6.92
CA SER A 170 11.59 15.84 -7.47
C SER A 170 12.72 16.11 -6.48
N LYS A 171 12.39 16.39 -5.22
CA LYS A 171 13.42 16.56 -4.16
C LYS A 171 14.28 15.33 -3.94
N SER A 172 13.69 14.14 -4.02
CA SER A 172 14.41 12.87 -3.85
C SER A 172 15.38 12.65 -5.01
N ILE A 173 14.93 12.89 -6.24
CA ILE A 173 15.73 12.82 -7.47
C ILE A 173 16.89 13.81 -7.41
N GLU A 174 16.64 15.07 -7.06
CA GLU A 174 17.70 16.09 -6.93
C GLU A 174 18.77 15.69 -5.91
N LYS A 175 18.34 15.13 -4.77
CA LYS A 175 19.25 14.63 -3.72
C LYS A 175 20.08 13.45 -4.22
N GLU A 176 19.47 12.50 -4.91
CA GLU A 176 20.15 11.34 -5.48
C GLU A 176 21.12 11.75 -6.60
N GLN A 177 20.74 12.68 -7.47
CA GLN A 177 21.61 13.25 -8.50
C GLN A 177 22.81 13.98 -7.88
N ARG A 178 22.60 14.76 -6.81
CA ARG A 178 23.70 15.41 -6.08
C ARG A 178 24.65 14.38 -5.48
N ALA A 179 24.14 13.36 -4.79
CA ALA A 179 24.96 12.30 -4.21
C ALA A 179 25.68 11.47 -5.29
N GLY A 180 25.07 11.28 -6.46
CA GLY A 180 25.70 10.67 -7.64
C GLY A 180 26.86 11.50 -8.16
N ARG A 181 26.67 12.82 -8.34
CA ARG A 181 27.72 13.77 -8.75
C ARG A 181 28.90 13.76 -7.77
N GLU A 182 28.63 13.79 -6.47
CA GLU A 182 29.66 13.70 -5.41
C GLU A 182 30.45 12.37 -5.45
N LYS A 183 29.84 11.30 -5.99
CA LYS A 183 30.48 9.98 -6.19
C LYS A 183 31.04 9.77 -7.60
N GLY A 184 31.09 10.81 -8.44
CA GLY A 184 31.56 10.71 -9.83
C GLY A 184 30.63 9.96 -10.79
N VAL A 185 29.39 9.68 -10.38
CA VAL A 185 28.34 9.06 -11.22
C VAL A 185 27.51 10.17 -11.85
N SER A 186 27.71 10.42 -13.14
CA SER A 186 26.88 11.34 -13.93
C SER A 186 25.65 10.61 -14.46
N TYR A 187 24.45 11.04 -14.04
CA TYR A 187 23.19 10.58 -14.65
C TYR A 187 22.91 11.45 -15.88
N ASP A 188 23.03 10.88 -17.08
CA ASP A 188 22.72 11.56 -18.33
C ASP A 188 21.19 11.60 -18.55
N ASP A 189 20.63 12.80 -18.71
CA ASP A 189 19.19 13.12 -18.73
C ASP A 189 18.54 12.88 -20.12
N THR A 190 19.28 12.33 -21.08
CA THR A 190 18.89 12.28 -22.49
C THR A 190 17.83 11.22 -22.85
N ARG A 191 17.33 10.42 -21.90
CA ARG A 191 16.37 9.31 -22.18
C ARG A 191 14.89 9.55 -21.83
N GLN A 192 14.48 10.76 -21.45
CA GLN A 192 13.05 11.02 -21.09
C GLN A 192 12.25 11.83 -22.13
N ARG A 193 12.75 11.99 -23.37
CA ARG A 193 12.07 12.74 -24.45
C ARG A 193 11.74 11.94 -25.71
N SER A 194 11.59 10.62 -25.63
CA SER A 194 11.07 9.80 -26.76
C SER A 194 9.64 9.38 -26.52
#